data_AF-A0A0M1J6S4-F1
#
_entry.id   AF-A0A0M1J6S4-F1
#
_cell.length_a   1.000
_cell.length_b   1.000
_cell.length_c   1.000
_cell.angle_alpha   90.00
_cell.angle_beta   90.00
_cell.angle_gamma   90.00
#
_symmetry.space_group_name_H-M   'P 1'
#
loop_
_entity.id
_entity.type
_entity.pdbx_description
1 polymer ?
#
loop_
_entity_poly.entity_id
_entity_poly.type
_entity_poly.pdbx_seq_one_letter_code
_entity_poly.pdbx_strand_id
1 'polypeptide(L)'
;MQSEEPIEPTATVDEILSTNSITSVETDSADTLAVETTDSVGNNTVEERIENIEKALQAGMKHILDAFTTKIAYDAFKQQQIDRLHEELQQHRGNLIARTMRPLVHGVIHLHDTIGKLIIHLEKVQDQQQKDFCAILQGIQEDVEILLSHNGVKAYREGNTNAAFDPRRQRVL
;
A
#
# COMPACT_ATOMS: atom_id res chain seq x y z
N MET A 1 -9.96 -25.32 37.73
CA MET A 1 -11.05 -24.61 37.03
C MET A 1 -10.59 -23.18 36.89
N GLN A 2 -10.25 -22.58 35.75
CA GLN A 2 -10.18 -22.90 34.32
C GLN A 2 -8.89 -22.18 33.85
N SER A 3 -7.86 -22.85 33.32
CA SER A 3 -7.67 -23.20 31.90
C SER A 3 -7.61 -21.96 30.99
N GLU A 4 -6.41 -21.41 30.81
CA GLU A 4 -6.08 -20.51 29.68
C GLU A 4 -6.16 -21.31 28.37
N GLU A 5 -6.93 -20.79 27.42
CA GLU A 5 -7.10 -21.33 26.07
C GLU A 5 -6.38 -20.37 25.11
N PRO A 6 -5.30 -20.80 24.43
CA PRO A 6 -4.63 -20.00 23.41
C PRO A 6 -5.32 -20.20 22.05
N ILE A 7 -5.55 -19.08 21.36
CA ILE A 7 -6.13 -19.05 20.02
C ILE A 7 -5.02 -19.35 19.00
N GLU A 8 -5.07 -20.52 18.36
CA GLU A 8 -4.16 -20.92 17.29
C GLU A 8 -4.37 -20.10 16.00
N PRO A 9 -3.31 -19.76 15.24
CA PRO A 9 -3.44 -19.18 13.91
C PRO A 9 -3.69 -20.29 12.88
N THR A 10 -4.87 -20.26 12.28
CA THR A 10 -5.30 -21.15 11.20
C THR A 10 -4.65 -20.80 9.85
N ALA A 11 -4.35 -21.85 9.08
CA ALA A 11 -4.08 -21.89 7.64
C ALA A 11 -2.61 -21.74 7.16
N THR A 12 -1.89 -22.86 7.29
CA THR A 12 -1.14 -23.58 6.22
C THR A 12 -0.68 -22.78 4.99
N VAL A 13 0.64 -22.61 4.90
CA VAL A 13 1.41 -22.01 3.79
C VAL A 13 1.61 -22.99 2.61
N ASP A 14 0.99 -24.17 2.63
CA ASP A 14 1.28 -25.27 1.70
C ASP A 14 0.39 -25.34 0.45
N GLU A 15 -0.52 -24.37 0.21
CA GLU A 15 -1.53 -24.48 -0.86
C GLU A 15 -1.36 -23.49 -2.03
N ILE A 16 -0.14 -23.24 -2.52
CA ILE A 16 0.05 -22.51 -3.81
C ILE A 16 1.17 -23.08 -4.70
N LEU A 17 1.60 -24.33 -4.51
CA LEU A 17 2.50 -25.00 -5.47
C LEU A 17 1.84 -26.25 -6.05
N SER A 18 0.71 -26.08 -6.73
CA SER A 18 0.16 -27.14 -7.58
C SER A 18 -0.58 -26.53 -8.77
N THR A 19 0.17 -26.17 -9.81
CA THR A 19 -0.26 -26.07 -11.22
C THR A 19 0.92 -25.59 -12.06
N ASN A 20 1.81 -26.50 -12.43
CA ASN A 20 1.99 -26.78 -13.86
C ASN A 20 2.98 -27.93 -14.06
N SER A 21 2.38 -29.00 -14.57
CA SER A 21 2.93 -30.23 -15.11
C SER A 21 3.87 -29.98 -16.29
N ILE A 22 4.80 -30.92 -16.49
CA ILE A 22 5.09 -31.68 -17.75
C ILE A 22 6.32 -32.57 -17.42
N THR A 23 6.11 -33.85 -17.10
CA THR A 23 6.14 -35.03 -18.03
C THR A 23 7.57 -35.60 -18.12
N SER A 24 7.86 -36.66 -17.34
CA SER A 24 7.94 -38.07 -17.79
C SER A 24 9.38 -38.45 -18.19
N VAL A 25 9.93 -39.63 -17.92
CA VAL A 25 9.41 -40.91 -17.40
C VAL A 25 10.66 -41.73 -17.03
N GLU A 26 10.53 -42.54 -15.98
CA GLU A 26 11.50 -43.56 -15.57
C GLU A 26 11.72 -44.60 -16.69
N THR A 27 12.88 -45.26 -16.69
CA THR A 27 12.90 -46.74 -16.76
C THR A 27 14.32 -47.23 -16.47
N ASP A 28 14.42 -47.91 -15.34
CA ASP A 28 15.47 -48.89 -15.05
C ASP A 28 15.09 -50.23 -15.72
N SER A 29 16.06 -50.89 -16.37
CA SER A 29 16.12 -52.35 -16.55
C SER A 29 17.37 -52.76 -17.33
N ALA A 30 18.14 -53.66 -16.72
CA ALA A 30 19.23 -54.38 -17.33
C ALA A 30 18.74 -55.43 -18.34
N ASP A 31 19.42 -55.56 -19.48
CA ASP A 31 19.78 -56.87 -20.07
C ASP A 31 20.89 -56.72 -21.13
N THR A 32 21.62 -57.80 -21.30
CA THR A 32 22.96 -57.94 -21.90
C THR A 32 22.88 -58.16 -23.41
N LEU A 33 23.72 -57.47 -24.20
CA LEU A 33 24.13 -57.94 -25.54
C LEU A 33 25.61 -57.61 -25.76
N ALA A 34 26.42 -58.66 -25.87
CA ALA A 34 27.82 -58.59 -26.26
C ALA A 34 27.94 -58.29 -27.76
N VAL A 35 28.76 -57.30 -28.13
CA VAL A 35 29.49 -57.26 -29.40
C VAL A 35 30.86 -56.66 -29.11
N GLU A 36 31.89 -57.49 -29.26
CA GLU A 36 33.29 -57.08 -29.33
C GLU A 36 33.48 -56.01 -30.42
N THR A 37 34.18 -54.93 -30.13
CA THR A 37 35.22 -54.44 -31.05
C THR A 37 36.29 -53.71 -30.24
N THR A 38 37.51 -54.01 -30.62
CA THR A 38 38.79 -53.58 -30.08
C THR A 38 39.03 -52.08 -30.23
N ASP A 39 40.10 -51.65 -29.57
CA ASP A 39 40.89 -50.45 -29.89
C ASP A 39 40.34 -49.10 -29.45
N SER A 40 40.86 -48.62 -28.33
CA SER A 40 41.94 -47.62 -28.35
C SER A 40 42.01 -46.98 -26.98
N VAL A 41 43.01 -47.39 -26.19
CA VAL A 41 43.56 -46.54 -25.12
C VAL A 41 44.22 -45.37 -25.85
N GLY A 42 43.40 -44.42 -26.28
CA GLY A 42 43.82 -43.19 -26.91
C GLY A 42 44.49 -42.34 -25.85
N ASN A 43 45.79 -42.15 -25.98
CA ASN A 43 46.48 -41.04 -25.34
C ASN A 43 45.82 -39.74 -25.83
N ASN A 44 44.81 -39.27 -25.11
CA ASN A 44 44.34 -37.90 -25.25
C ASN A 44 45.52 -37.04 -24.82
N THR A 45 46.16 -36.36 -25.77
CA THR A 45 47.28 -35.45 -25.52
C THR A 45 46.89 -34.48 -24.40
N VAL A 46 47.83 -34.15 -23.52
CA VAL A 46 47.57 -33.28 -22.37
C VAL A 46 46.91 -31.96 -22.81
N GLU A 47 47.26 -31.47 -24.01
CA GLU A 47 46.62 -30.33 -24.68
C GLU A 47 45.09 -30.47 -24.85
N GLU A 48 44.56 -31.62 -25.29
CA GLU A 48 43.11 -31.78 -25.51
C GLU A 48 42.32 -31.79 -24.19
N ARG A 49 42.93 -32.32 -23.13
CA ARG A 49 42.32 -32.30 -21.79
C ARG A 49 42.30 -30.89 -21.21
N ILE A 50 43.34 -30.10 -21.44
CA ILE A 50 43.41 -28.70 -21.02
C ILE A 50 42.37 -27.87 -21.80
N GLU A 51 42.26 -28.06 -23.11
CA GLU A 51 41.27 -27.36 -23.94
C GLU A 51 39.82 -27.68 -23.52
N ASN A 52 39.55 -28.93 -23.15
CA ASN A 52 38.23 -29.32 -22.64
C ASN A 52 37.93 -28.72 -21.26
N ILE A 53 38.92 -28.60 -20.37
CA ILE A 53 38.76 -27.93 -19.08
C ILE A 53 38.54 -26.42 -19.28
N GLU A 54 39.26 -25.79 -20.21
CA GLU A 54 39.09 -24.37 -20.54
C GLU A 54 37.68 -24.09 -21.06
N LYS A 55 37.18 -24.91 -21.99
CA LYS A 55 35.80 -24.81 -22.50
C LYS A 55 34.76 -25.02 -21.40
N ALA A 56 34.96 -26.02 -20.53
CA ALA A 56 34.05 -26.27 -19.41
C ALA A 56 34.05 -25.12 -18.40
N LEU A 57 35.23 -24.55 -18.10
CA LEU A 57 35.37 -23.40 -17.22
C LEU A 57 34.72 -22.14 -17.81
N GLN A 58 34.91 -21.89 -19.11
CA GLN A 58 34.29 -20.77 -19.81
C GLN A 58 32.77 -20.91 -19.86
N ALA A 59 32.26 -22.11 -20.10
CA ALA A 59 30.83 -22.40 -20.08
C ALA A 59 30.24 -22.21 -18.66
N GLY A 60 30.93 -22.71 -17.63
CA GLY A 60 30.54 -22.53 -16.23
C GLY A 60 30.54 -21.07 -15.81
N MET A 61 31.58 -20.30 -16.16
CA MET A 61 31.64 -18.85 -15.91
C MET A 61 30.51 -18.10 -16.63
N LYS A 62 30.23 -18.45 -17.89
CA LYS A 62 29.13 -17.84 -18.64
C LYS A 62 27.77 -18.12 -17.99
N HIS A 63 27.54 -19.36 -17.57
CA HIS A 63 26.32 -19.75 -16.88
C HIS A 63 26.16 -19.02 -15.54
N ILE A 64 27.25 -18.91 -14.75
CA ILE A 64 27.24 -18.17 -13.49
C ILE A 64 26.93 -16.69 -13.74
N LEU A 65 27.57 -16.08 -14.75
CA LEU A 65 27.35 -14.68 -15.08
C LEU A 65 25.89 -14.42 -15.50
N ASP A 66 25.32 -15.31 -16.32
CA ASP A 66 23.92 -15.22 -16.75
C ASP A 66 22.93 -15.39 -15.57
N ALA A 67 23.22 -16.31 -14.65
CA ALA A 67 22.45 -16.49 -13.42
C ALA A 67 22.53 -15.24 -12.52
N PHE A 68 23.72 -14.62 -12.42
CA PHE A 68 23.90 -13.39 -11.66
C PHE A 68 23.15 -12.22 -12.30
N THR A 69 23.23 -12.03 -13.61
CA THR A 69 22.49 -10.95 -14.29
C THR A 69 20.99 -11.13 -14.15
N THR A 70 20.50 -12.36 -14.28
CA THR A 70 19.08 -12.69 -14.09
C THR A 70 18.65 -12.41 -12.65
N LYS A 71 19.46 -12.80 -11.66
CA LYS A 71 19.18 -12.54 -10.25
C LYS A 71 19.15 -11.05 -9.93
N ILE A 72 20.11 -10.27 -10.45
CA ILE A 72 20.13 -8.81 -10.27
C ILE A 72 18.89 -8.16 -10.86
N ALA A 73 18.48 -8.56 -12.07
CA ALA A 73 17.26 -8.05 -12.70
C ALA A 73 16.01 -8.41 -11.89
N TYR A 74 15.95 -9.65 -11.37
CA TYR A 74 14.84 -10.11 -10.54
C TYR A 74 14.76 -9.37 -9.20
N ASP A 75 15.89 -9.18 -8.52
CA ASP A 75 15.94 -8.46 -7.25
C ASP A 75 15.64 -6.96 -7.45
N ALA A 76 16.08 -6.34 -8.53
CA ALA A 76 15.70 -4.97 -8.89
C ALA A 76 14.18 -4.84 -9.13
N PHE A 77 13.58 -5.80 -9.84
CA PHE A 77 12.14 -5.84 -10.07
C PHE A 77 11.34 -6.02 -8.77
N LYS A 78 11.80 -6.89 -7.86
CA LYS A 78 11.18 -7.01 -6.52
C LYS A 78 11.29 -5.73 -5.73
N GLN A 79 12.46 -5.09 -5.73
CA GLN A 79 12.66 -3.85 -4.99
C GLN A 79 11.69 -2.78 -5.49
N GLN A 80 11.55 -2.63 -6.81
CA GLN A 80 10.59 -1.70 -7.40
C GLN A 80 9.14 -2.03 -7.01
N GLN A 81 8.76 -3.32 -6.97
CA GLN A 81 7.43 -3.72 -6.50
C GLN A 81 7.21 -3.38 -5.03
N ILE A 82 8.21 -3.63 -4.17
CA ILE A 82 8.17 -3.31 -2.75
C ILE A 82 7.99 -1.80 -2.55
N ASP A 83 8.76 -0.99 -3.27
CA ASP A 83 8.68 0.47 -3.19
C ASP A 83 7.29 0.97 -3.63
N ARG A 84 6.75 0.41 -4.72
CA ARG A 84 5.40 0.71 -5.19
C ARG A 84 4.34 0.33 -4.15
N LEU A 85 4.43 -0.86 -3.56
CA LEU A 85 3.52 -1.32 -2.50
C LEU A 85 3.59 -0.41 -1.28
N HIS A 86 4.78 0.05 -0.90
CA HIS A 86 4.95 1.01 0.18
C HIS A 86 4.28 2.35 -0.13
N GLU A 87 4.46 2.86 -1.34
CA GLU A 87 3.81 4.10 -1.77
C GLU A 87 2.28 3.96 -1.77
N GLU A 88 1.74 2.90 -2.37
CA GLU A 88 0.30 2.66 -2.44
C GLU A 88 -0.30 2.52 -1.04
N LEU A 89 0.36 1.79 -0.14
CA LEU A 89 -0.08 1.63 1.24
C LEU A 89 -0.07 2.96 2.01
N GLN A 90 0.94 3.80 1.79
CA GLN A 90 1.03 5.11 2.42
C GLN A 90 -0.04 6.06 1.90
N GLN A 91 -0.28 6.09 0.58
CA GLN A 91 -1.36 6.86 -0.03
C GLN A 91 -2.73 6.41 0.47
N HIS A 92 -2.96 5.10 0.58
CA HIS A 92 -4.21 4.56 1.09
C HIS A 92 -4.45 4.96 2.56
N ARG A 93 -3.43 4.89 3.41
CA ARG A 93 -3.52 5.35 4.82
C ARG A 93 -3.87 6.84 4.89
N GLY A 94 -3.19 7.68 4.11
CA GLY A 94 -3.47 9.12 4.07
C GLY A 94 -4.89 9.43 3.62
N ASN A 95 -5.34 8.78 2.54
CA ASN A 95 -6.70 8.93 2.01
C ASN A 95 -7.76 8.44 3.01
N LEU A 96 -7.51 7.35 3.74
CA LEU A 96 -8.43 6.86 4.75
C LEU A 96 -8.58 7.85 5.91
N ILE A 97 -7.47 8.40 6.42
CA ILE A 97 -7.49 9.42 7.47
C ILE A 97 -8.27 10.65 6.99
N ALA A 98 -7.99 11.15 5.77
CA ALA A 98 -8.71 12.28 5.21
C ALA A 98 -10.22 12.00 5.04
N ARG A 99 -10.58 10.79 4.61
CA ARG A 99 -11.98 10.36 4.45
C ARG A 99 -12.72 10.28 5.78
N THR A 100 -12.06 9.84 6.84
CA THR A 100 -12.65 9.75 8.19
C THR A 100 -12.75 11.11 8.87
N MET A 101 -11.75 11.99 8.68
CA MET A 101 -11.74 13.31 9.29
C MET A 101 -12.71 14.30 8.62
N ARG A 102 -12.98 14.13 7.31
CA ARG A 102 -13.85 15.04 6.56
C ARG A 102 -15.29 15.14 7.14
N PRO A 103 -15.99 14.04 7.48
CA PRO A 103 -17.27 14.10 8.18
C PRO A 103 -17.20 14.81 9.53
N LEU A 104 -16.11 14.63 10.29
CA LEU A 104 -15.94 15.30 11.59
C LEU A 104 -15.84 16.82 11.42
N VAL A 105 -14.99 17.28 10.50
CA VAL A 105 -14.88 18.72 10.18
C VAL A 105 -16.22 19.28 9.71
N HIS A 106 -16.95 18.55 8.87
CA HIS A 106 -18.28 18.96 8.43
C HIS A 106 -19.28 19.03 9.58
N GLY A 107 -19.24 18.07 10.52
CA GLY A 107 -20.04 18.09 11.74
C GLY A 107 -19.75 19.29 12.62
N VAL A 108 -18.48 19.67 12.78
CA VAL A 108 -18.08 20.88 13.53
C VAL A 108 -18.57 22.16 12.85
N ILE A 109 -18.48 22.25 11.52
CA ILE A 109 -19.04 23.37 10.75
C ILE A 109 -20.56 23.44 10.95
N HIS A 110 -21.26 22.31 10.88
CA HIS A 110 -22.70 22.27 11.14
C HIS A 110 -23.07 22.68 12.56
N LEU A 111 -22.23 22.33 13.55
CA LEU A 111 -22.42 22.76 14.93
C LEU A 111 -22.31 24.28 15.04
N HIS A 112 -21.27 24.88 14.44
CA HIS A 112 -21.11 26.33 14.36
C HIS A 112 -22.34 27.01 13.76
N ASP A 113 -22.84 26.51 12.62
CA ASP A 113 -24.02 27.07 11.96
C ASP A 113 -25.30 26.91 12.78
N THR A 114 -25.43 25.78 13.49
CA THR A 114 -26.60 25.50 14.34
C THR A 114 -26.61 26.39 15.57
N ILE A 115 -25.44 26.63 16.18
CA ILE A 115 -25.28 27.60 17.28
C ILE A 115 -25.67 29.00 16.80
N GLY A 116 -25.20 29.42 15.62
CA GLY A 116 -25.57 30.71 15.04
C GLY A 116 -27.09 30.85 14.82
N LYS A 117 -27.76 29.83 14.28
CA LYS A 117 -29.22 29.81 14.13
C LYS A 117 -29.96 29.87 15.47
N LEU A 118 -29.43 29.18 16.48
CA LEU A 118 -30.00 29.16 17.82
C LEU A 118 -29.93 30.56 18.44
N ILE A 119 -28.77 31.24 18.37
CA ILE A 119 -28.60 32.62 18.84
C ILE A 119 -29.64 33.55 18.18
N ILE A 120 -29.79 33.49 16.85
CA ILE A 120 -30.79 34.30 16.11
C ILE A 120 -32.23 34.04 16.58
N HIS A 121 -32.55 32.81 16.97
CA HIS A 121 -33.87 32.45 17.48
C HIS A 121 -34.08 32.95 18.92
N LEU A 122 -33.07 32.85 19.78
CA LEU A 122 -33.16 33.29 21.17
C LEU A 122 -33.14 34.82 21.31
N GLU A 123 -32.44 35.55 20.44
CA GLU A 123 -32.44 37.02 20.43
C GLU A 123 -33.84 37.64 20.20
N LYS A 124 -34.78 36.87 19.66
CA LYS A 124 -36.18 37.32 19.46
C LYS A 124 -36.99 37.40 20.76
N VAL A 125 -36.46 36.89 21.88
CA VAL A 125 -37.15 36.82 23.16
C VAL A 125 -36.52 37.81 24.16
N GLN A 126 -37.33 38.65 24.80
CA GLN A 126 -36.87 39.70 25.72
C GLN A 126 -36.70 39.18 27.17
N ASP A 127 -35.86 38.16 27.38
CA ASP A 127 -35.48 37.72 28.73
C ASP A 127 -33.97 37.93 28.97
N GLN A 128 -33.62 38.46 30.14
CA GLN A 128 -32.24 38.80 30.49
C GLN A 128 -31.40 37.53 30.71
N GLN A 129 -31.96 36.47 31.29
CA GLN A 129 -31.25 35.18 31.43
C GLN A 129 -30.91 34.57 30.06
N GLN A 130 -31.76 34.84 29.08
CA GLN A 130 -31.60 34.34 27.72
C GLN A 130 -30.50 35.07 26.95
N LYS A 131 -30.27 36.36 27.24
CA LYS A 131 -29.14 37.12 26.70
C LYS A 131 -27.79 36.62 27.23
N ASP A 132 -27.70 36.33 28.52
CA ASP A 132 -26.48 35.80 29.12
C ASP A 132 -26.14 34.42 28.52
N PHE A 133 -27.16 33.58 28.28
CA PHE A 133 -27.00 32.30 27.59
C PHE A 133 -26.57 32.46 26.12
N CYS A 134 -27.08 33.46 25.40
CA CYS A 134 -26.64 33.77 24.04
C CYS A 134 -25.17 34.20 23.99
N ALA A 135 -24.70 34.99 24.96
CA ALA A 135 -23.29 35.38 25.04
C ALA A 135 -22.36 34.17 25.24
N ILE A 136 -22.77 33.18 26.05
CA ILE A 136 -22.01 31.93 26.21
C ILE A 136 -21.97 31.15 24.90
N LEU A 137 -23.10 31.00 24.21
CA LEU A 137 -23.17 30.31 22.93
C LEU A 137 -22.31 31.00 21.85
N GLN A 138 -22.28 32.34 21.85
CA GLN A 138 -21.45 33.11 20.94
C GLN A 138 -19.95 32.89 21.23
N GLY A 139 -19.57 32.77 22.51
CA GLY A 139 -18.21 32.38 22.89
C GLY A 139 -17.83 30.99 22.36
N ILE A 140 -18.73 30.00 22.51
CA ILE A 140 -18.52 28.65 21.96
C ILE A 140 -18.41 28.69 20.43
N GLN A 141 -19.22 29.52 19.77
CA GLN A 141 -19.17 29.69 18.32
C GLN A 141 -17.80 30.22 17.86
N GLU A 142 -17.27 31.24 18.54
CA GLU A 142 -15.95 31.82 18.26
C GLU A 142 -14.83 30.80 18.52
N ASP A 143 -14.89 30.06 19.64
CA ASP A 143 -13.92 29.01 19.96
C ASP A 143 -13.88 27.92 18.87
N VAL A 144 -15.05 27.57 18.31
CA VAL A 144 -15.15 26.64 17.19
C VAL A 144 -14.56 27.23 15.90
N GLU A 145 -14.78 28.52 15.62
CA GLU A 145 -14.17 29.21 14.46
C GLU A 145 -12.64 29.25 14.60
N ILE A 146 -12.11 29.52 15.79
CA ILE A 146 -10.68 29.47 16.10
C ILE A 146 -10.14 28.05 15.90
N LEU A 147 -10.82 27.02 16.44
CA LEU A 147 -10.41 25.62 16.29
C LEU A 147 -10.35 25.20 14.82
N LEU A 148 -11.36 25.58 14.03
CA LEU A 148 -11.39 25.31 12.59
C LEU A 148 -10.24 26.04 11.87
N SER A 149 -9.96 27.29 12.23
CA SER A 149 -8.88 28.09 11.65
C SER A 149 -7.49 27.47 11.87
N HIS A 150 -7.22 26.95 13.08
CA HIS A 150 -5.97 26.26 13.40
C HIS A 150 -5.80 24.95 12.62
N ASN A 151 -6.90 24.30 12.24
CA ASN A 151 -6.91 23.09 11.41
C ASN A 151 -6.96 23.41 9.89
N GLY A 152 -6.69 24.65 9.49
CA GLY A 152 -6.61 25.06 8.09
C GLY A 152 -7.96 25.29 7.40
N VAL A 153 -9.07 25.27 8.15
CA VAL A 153 -10.41 25.56 7.64
C VAL A 153 -10.70 27.04 7.87
N LYS A 154 -10.92 27.79 6.79
CA LYS A 154 -11.29 29.21 6.87
C LYS A 154 -12.72 29.42 6.42
N ALA A 155 -13.46 30.22 7.18
CA ALA A 155 -14.78 30.68 6.77
C ALA A 155 -14.64 31.47 5.47
N TYR A 156 -15.44 31.11 4.46
CA TYR A 156 -15.55 31.89 3.25
C TYR A 156 -16.63 32.96 3.48
N ARG A 157 -16.20 34.22 3.63
CA ARG A 157 -17.08 35.39 3.64
C ARG A 157 -16.81 36.20 2.39
N GLU A 158 -17.86 36.56 1.66
CA GLU A 158 -17.71 37.47 0.53
C GLU A 158 -17.25 38.84 1.05
N GLY A 159 -16.03 39.25 0.67
CA GLY A 159 -15.48 40.53 1.09
C GLY A 159 -16.11 41.72 0.35
N ASN A 160 -16.69 41.51 -0.83
CA ASN A 160 -17.26 42.54 -1.69
C ASN A 160 -18.53 42.03 -2.37
N THR A 161 -19.61 42.80 -2.32
CA THR A 161 -20.96 42.54 -2.90
C THR A 161 -20.98 42.39 -4.43
N ASN A 162 -19.83 42.39 -5.11
CA ASN A 162 -19.71 42.40 -6.58
C ASN A 162 -18.72 41.35 -7.12
N ALA A 163 -18.44 40.29 -6.35
CA ALA A 163 -17.63 39.17 -6.82
C ALA A 163 -18.48 38.22 -7.68
N ALA A 164 -17.92 37.75 -8.80
CA ALA A 164 -18.58 36.76 -9.65
C ALA A 164 -18.75 35.42 -8.91
N PHE A 165 -19.91 34.78 -9.11
CA PHE A 165 -20.25 33.51 -8.47
C PHE A 165 -19.25 32.40 -8.84
N ASP A 166 -18.71 31.70 -7.83
CA ASP A 166 -17.83 30.54 -8.00
C ASP A 166 -18.55 29.24 -7.62
N PRO A 167 -18.98 28.40 -8.60
CA PRO A 167 -19.69 27.14 -8.35
C PRO A 167 -18.90 26.11 -7.53
N ARG A 168 -17.58 26.27 -7.38
CA ARG A 168 -16.73 25.35 -6.60
C ARG A 168 -16.73 25.66 -5.11
N ARG A 169 -17.08 26.90 -4.73
CA ARG A 169 -17.03 27.41 -3.35
C ARG A 169 -18.39 27.87 -2.84
N GLN A 170 -19.30 28.19 -3.75
CA GLN A 170 -20.61 28.76 -3.44
C GLN A 170 -21.70 27.81 -3.94
N ARG A 171 -22.76 27.67 -3.15
CA ARG A 171 -23.97 26.96 -3.55
C ARG A 171 -25.12 27.96 -3.61
N VAL A 172 -25.78 28.05 -4.76
CA VAL A 172 -27.04 28.81 -4.88
C VAL A 172 -28.09 28.06 -4.08
N LEU A 173 -28.71 28.75 -3.12
CA LEU A 173 -29.85 28.25 -2.34
C LEU A 173 -31.15 28.82 -2.89
#